data_AF-A0A6G3MH11-F1
#
_entry.id   AF-A0A6G3MH11-F1
#
_cell.length_a   1.000
_cell.length_b   1.000
_cell.length_c   1.000
_cell.angle_alpha   90.00
_cell.angle_beta   90.00
_cell.angle_gamma   90.00
#
_symmetry.space_group_name_H-M   'P 1'
#
loop_
_entity.id
_entity.type
_entity.pdbx_description
1 polymer ?
#
loop_
_entity_poly.entity_id
_entity_poly.type
_entity_poly.pdbx_seq_one_letter_code
_entity_poly.pdbx_strand_id
1 'polypeptide(L)'
;SKFLASTHHTLTDFNTYRHIFNCKYYFVNKSLREETAKITSSLFIYTSFLQILLNVSPSKRANILRSSSIKQLLHSILLELFEKLPCVSNSFLEPRKIFKIGNIKSIGHFIFYTLMLIGTEFPFIFSEFAYKAGKKLSSSVKMFCNAYLCLPIINHQFDSCLRIFKDDPNINISIQRASNSIIAKYENGDEIDLTINIPKTFPFEPIKVFPSNQKAYRCKRLMSDINQLQIFIISQGGLLIDGLKLWKKNLDKRLEGVAPCVICYSVLQTEDFSLPLLECSVCHKRCHKPCLVNYFFNFRINGLVQQVKNYAHFVDQIFINVN
;
A
#
# COMPACT_ATOMS: atom_id res chain seq x y z
N SER A 1 8.36 -23.91 20.79
CA SER A 1 7.56 -23.55 21.98
C SER A 1 7.32 -22.04 22.10
N LYS A 2 8.36 -21.18 22.03
CA LYS A 2 8.20 -19.71 22.07
C LYS A 2 7.39 -19.10 20.91
N PHE A 3 7.43 -19.71 19.72
CA PHE A 3 6.61 -19.31 18.56
C PHE A 3 5.11 -19.53 18.78
N LEU A 4 4.72 -20.66 19.39
CA LEU A 4 3.34 -20.97 19.77
C LEU A 4 2.85 -20.10 20.93
N ALA A 5 3.71 -19.79 21.90
CA ALA A 5 3.38 -18.87 22.99
C ALA A 5 3.22 -17.43 22.50
N SER A 6 4.03 -16.99 21.52
CA SER A 6 3.92 -15.69 20.87
C SER A 6 2.66 -15.60 20.00
N THR A 7 2.38 -16.58 19.15
CA THR A 7 1.13 -16.60 18.36
C THR A 7 -0.09 -16.74 19.25
N HIS A 8 -0.01 -17.51 20.34
CA HIS A 8 -1.06 -17.54 21.35
C HIS A 8 -1.21 -16.17 22.02
N HIS A 9 -0.14 -15.46 22.37
CA HIS A 9 -0.21 -14.11 22.94
C HIS A 9 -0.81 -13.09 21.96
N THR A 10 -0.43 -13.11 20.69
CA THR A 10 -1.00 -12.24 19.64
C THR A 10 -2.45 -12.59 19.33
N LEU A 11 -2.82 -13.88 19.43
CA LEU A 11 -4.20 -14.33 19.35
C LEU A 11 -4.98 -13.98 20.62
N THR A 12 -4.37 -13.99 21.81
CA THR A 12 -5.03 -13.72 23.10
C THR A 12 -5.07 -12.26 23.51
N ASP A 13 -4.35 -11.37 22.83
CA ASP A 13 -4.60 -9.92 22.84
C ASP A 13 -5.90 -9.58 22.07
N PHE A 14 -6.94 -10.38 22.34
CA PHE A 14 -8.33 -10.24 21.93
C PHE A 14 -8.96 -8.93 22.42
N ASN A 15 -8.27 -8.08 23.20
CA ASN A 15 -8.85 -6.83 23.69
C ASN A 15 -8.97 -5.75 22.60
N THR A 16 -8.10 -5.76 21.59
CA THR A 16 -8.20 -4.83 20.44
C THR A 16 -9.29 -5.22 19.44
N TYR A 17 -9.68 -6.50 19.40
CA TYR A 17 -10.73 -7.02 18.52
C TYR A 17 -12.00 -7.47 19.27
N ARG A 18 -12.08 -7.27 20.60
CA ARG A 18 -13.14 -7.81 21.46
C ARG A 18 -14.54 -7.35 21.07
N HIS A 19 -14.65 -6.13 20.55
CA HIS A 19 -15.91 -5.60 20.04
C HIS A 19 -16.42 -6.33 18.78
N ILE A 20 -15.55 -7.01 18.04
CA ILE A 20 -15.89 -7.72 16.79
C ILE A 20 -16.34 -9.17 17.05
N PHE A 21 -15.89 -9.81 18.14
CA PHE A 21 -16.02 -11.27 18.33
C PHE A 21 -16.91 -11.73 19.50
N ASN A 22 -17.78 -10.86 20.04
CA ASN A 22 -18.53 -11.13 21.28
C ASN A 22 -19.72 -12.13 21.16
N CYS A 23 -19.65 -13.14 20.28
CA CYS A 23 -20.67 -14.20 20.15
C CYS A 23 -20.12 -15.53 20.71
N LYS A 24 -20.80 -16.12 21.71
CA LYS A 24 -20.47 -17.45 22.28
C LYS A 24 -20.67 -18.56 21.22
N TYR A 25 -19.66 -19.40 20.99
CA TYR A 25 -19.78 -20.59 20.11
C TYR A 25 -19.25 -21.85 20.81
N TYR A 26 -20.01 -22.95 20.71
CA TYR A 26 -19.62 -24.31 21.11
C TYR A 26 -19.41 -25.17 19.85
N PHE A 27 -18.45 -26.10 19.88
CA PHE A 27 -18.00 -26.87 18.71
C PHE A 27 -18.03 -28.39 18.96
N VAL A 28 -18.58 -29.16 18.02
CA VAL A 28 -18.43 -30.63 17.94
C VAL A 28 -18.19 -31.00 16.47
N ASN A 29 -17.24 -31.91 16.20
CA ASN A 29 -16.74 -32.23 14.86
C ASN A 29 -17.17 -33.64 14.41
N LYS A 30 -17.62 -33.79 13.15
CA LYS A 30 -17.81 -35.08 12.46
C LYS A 30 -17.21 -35.02 11.04
N SER A 31 -16.19 -35.84 10.82
CA SER A 31 -15.49 -36.25 9.56
C SER A 31 -14.96 -35.16 8.61
N LEU A 32 -13.62 -35.02 8.55
CA LEU A 32 -12.86 -34.23 7.57
C LEU A 32 -12.75 -34.97 6.22
N ARG A 33 -13.11 -34.31 5.10
CA ARG A 33 -12.88 -34.83 3.74
C ARG A 33 -11.46 -34.47 3.27
N GLU A 34 -10.83 -35.30 2.42
CA GLU A 34 -9.45 -35.08 1.94
C GLU A 34 -9.23 -33.71 1.26
N GLU A 35 -10.22 -33.26 0.49
CA GLU A 35 -10.20 -31.93 -0.15
C GLU A 35 -10.20 -30.78 0.86
N THR A 36 -10.95 -30.91 1.96
CA THR A 36 -10.94 -29.92 3.05
C THR A 36 -9.59 -29.88 3.78
N ALA A 37 -8.89 -31.01 3.88
CA ALA A 37 -7.54 -31.05 4.45
C ALA A 37 -6.51 -30.35 3.55
N LYS A 38 -6.54 -30.60 2.23
CA LYS A 38 -5.64 -29.94 1.26
C LYS A 38 -5.81 -28.41 1.27
N ILE A 39 -7.05 -27.92 1.19
CA ILE A 39 -7.35 -26.49 1.23
C ILE A 39 -6.88 -25.86 2.55
N THR A 40 -7.16 -26.53 3.68
CA THR A 40 -6.76 -26.04 5.00
C THR A 40 -5.24 -25.95 5.13
N SER A 41 -4.50 -26.93 4.61
CA SER A 41 -3.03 -26.92 4.58
C SER A 41 -2.46 -25.78 3.73
N SER A 42 -2.96 -25.56 2.51
CA SER A 42 -2.54 -24.43 1.66
C SER A 42 -2.75 -23.11 2.38
N LEU A 43 -3.92 -22.94 2.98
CA LEU A 43 -4.28 -21.75 3.75
C LEU A 43 -3.32 -21.52 4.95
N PHE A 44 -3.01 -22.57 5.72
CA PHE A 44 -2.01 -22.47 6.80
C PHE A 44 -0.62 -22.06 6.28
N ILE A 45 -0.20 -22.57 5.12
CA ILE A 45 1.06 -22.17 4.48
C ILE A 45 1.01 -20.68 4.12
N TYR A 46 -0.08 -20.20 3.54
CA TYR A 46 -0.23 -18.80 3.13
C TYR A 46 -0.22 -17.84 4.31
N THR A 47 -0.99 -18.14 5.36
CA THR A 47 -0.99 -17.33 6.57
C THR A 47 0.34 -17.37 7.32
N SER A 48 1.02 -18.52 7.37
CA SER A 48 2.36 -18.62 7.96
C SER A 48 3.38 -17.78 7.18
N PHE A 49 3.36 -17.84 5.85
CA PHE A 49 4.20 -17.02 4.99
C PHE A 49 3.94 -15.52 5.21
N LEU A 50 2.67 -15.10 5.24
CA LEU A 50 2.31 -13.72 5.53
C LEU A 50 2.79 -13.31 6.92
N GLN A 51 2.61 -14.13 7.95
CA GLN A 51 3.08 -13.83 9.29
C GLN A 51 4.61 -13.68 9.37
N ILE A 52 5.36 -14.50 8.62
CA ILE A 52 6.81 -14.35 8.48
C ILE A 52 7.14 -12.98 7.88
N LEU A 53 6.45 -12.57 6.82
CA LEU A 53 6.63 -11.25 6.22
C LEU A 53 6.31 -10.11 7.20
N LEU A 54 5.29 -10.27 8.05
CA LEU A 54 4.92 -9.26 9.06
C LEU A 54 5.95 -9.12 10.18
N ASN A 55 6.69 -10.19 10.48
CA ASN A 55 7.79 -10.14 11.44
C ASN A 55 9.07 -9.51 10.88
N VAL A 56 9.13 -9.23 9.57
CA VAL A 56 10.24 -8.47 8.98
C VAL A 56 10.05 -6.98 9.26
N SER A 57 11.15 -6.28 9.60
CA SER A 57 11.10 -4.83 9.83
C SER A 57 10.48 -4.08 8.64
N PRO A 58 9.65 -3.03 8.85
CA PRO A 58 8.94 -2.35 7.76
C PRO A 58 9.84 -1.93 6.59
N SER A 59 11.04 -1.42 6.89
CA SER A 59 12.05 -1.04 5.90
C SER A 59 12.53 -2.19 5.00
N LYS A 60 12.76 -3.38 5.58
CA LYS A 60 13.18 -4.57 4.83
C LYS A 60 12.00 -5.23 4.12
N ARG A 61 10.83 -5.22 4.75
CA ARG A 61 9.58 -5.78 4.23
C ARG A 61 9.18 -5.12 2.91
N ALA A 62 9.26 -3.79 2.81
CA ALA A 62 9.01 -3.05 1.57
C ALA A 62 9.94 -3.51 0.42
N ASN A 63 11.22 -3.76 0.71
CA ASN A 63 12.16 -4.28 -0.29
C ASN A 63 11.84 -5.71 -0.73
N ILE A 64 11.45 -6.58 0.20
CA ILE A 64 11.03 -7.95 -0.11
C ILE A 64 9.82 -7.94 -1.04
N LEU A 65 8.82 -7.08 -0.77
CA LEU A 65 7.62 -6.96 -1.58
C LEU A 65 7.86 -6.32 -2.96
N ARG A 66 8.98 -5.61 -3.14
CA ARG A 66 9.40 -5.14 -4.48
C ARG A 66 9.93 -6.28 -5.35
N SER A 67 10.34 -7.40 -4.75
CA SER A 67 10.80 -8.57 -5.51
C SER A 67 9.69 -9.12 -6.40
N SER A 68 10.01 -9.32 -7.68
CA SER A 68 9.09 -9.91 -8.66
C SER A 68 8.62 -11.31 -8.26
N SER A 69 9.51 -12.12 -7.66
CA SER A 69 9.19 -13.47 -7.20
C SER A 69 8.15 -13.47 -6.07
N ILE A 70 8.30 -12.57 -5.11
CA ILE A 70 7.36 -12.43 -3.98
C ILE A 70 6.01 -11.92 -4.47
N LYS A 71 5.99 -10.96 -5.40
CA LYS A 71 4.76 -10.48 -6.01
C LYS A 71 4.02 -11.60 -6.78
N GLN A 72 4.76 -12.39 -7.55
CA GLN A 72 4.17 -13.54 -8.27
C GLN A 72 3.57 -14.55 -7.30
N LEU A 73 4.25 -14.85 -6.20
CA LEU A 73 3.73 -15.73 -5.14
C LEU A 73 2.45 -15.15 -4.50
N LEU A 74 2.43 -13.85 -4.18
CA LEU A 74 1.23 -13.21 -3.63
C LEU A 74 0.07 -13.22 -4.63
N HIS A 75 0.34 -13.02 -5.93
CA HIS A 75 -0.68 -13.13 -6.97
C HIS A 75 -1.21 -14.56 -7.13
N SER A 76 -0.37 -15.59 -7.03
CA SER A 76 -0.84 -16.98 -7.08
C SER A 76 -1.70 -17.34 -5.87
N ILE A 77 -1.32 -16.86 -4.68
CA ILE A 77 -2.13 -16.99 -3.46
C ILE A 77 -3.49 -16.30 -3.66
N LEU A 78 -3.51 -15.06 -4.16
CA LEU A 78 -4.77 -14.35 -4.42
C LEU A 78 -5.64 -15.09 -5.44
N LEU A 79 -5.05 -15.60 -6.53
CA LEU A 79 -5.79 -16.37 -7.53
C LEU A 79 -6.48 -17.58 -6.89
N GLU A 80 -5.75 -18.38 -6.11
CA GLU A 80 -6.33 -19.54 -5.44
C GLU A 80 -7.42 -19.14 -4.43
N LEU A 81 -7.20 -18.08 -3.64
CA LEU A 81 -8.22 -17.59 -2.69
C LEU A 81 -9.50 -17.14 -3.40
N PHE A 82 -9.39 -16.46 -4.55
CA PHE A 82 -10.53 -16.00 -5.34
C PHE A 82 -11.21 -17.13 -6.14
N GLU A 83 -10.49 -18.18 -6.54
CA GLU A 83 -11.09 -19.39 -7.13
C GLU A 83 -11.87 -20.22 -6.10
N LYS A 84 -11.40 -20.23 -4.85
CA LYS A 84 -12.05 -20.96 -3.74
C LYS A 84 -13.16 -20.15 -3.05
N LEU A 85 -13.26 -18.85 -3.34
CA LEU A 85 -14.44 -18.06 -3.02
C LEU A 85 -15.59 -18.54 -3.91
N PRO A 86 -16.67 -19.13 -3.37
CA PRO A 86 -17.82 -19.51 -4.20
C PRO A 86 -18.32 -18.25 -4.90
N CYS A 87 -18.26 -18.26 -6.24
CA CYS A 87 -18.66 -17.15 -7.10
C CYS A 87 -19.96 -16.54 -6.57
N VAL A 88 -19.85 -15.31 -6.08
CA VAL A 88 -20.90 -14.38 -5.60
C VAL A 88 -22.31 -14.83 -6.00
N SER A 89 -22.89 -15.78 -5.27
CA SER A 89 -24.33 -15.98 -5.28
C SER A 89 -24.89 -14.88 -4.39
N ASN A 90 -26.02 -14.30 -4.80
CA ASN A 90 -26.71 -13.17 -4.16
C ASN A 90 -27.17 -13.42 -2.69
N SER A 91 -26.56 -14.35 -1.96
CA SER A 91 -26.84 -14.72 -0.59
C SER A 91 -25.97 -14.00 0.45
N PHE A 92 -24.92 -13.28 0.04
CA PHE A 92 -24.09 -12.46 0.95
C PHE A 92 -24.66 -11.05 1.22
N LEU A 93 -25.74 -10.65 0.54
CA LEU A 93 -26.25 -9.26 0.49
C LEU A 93 -27.41 -8.95 1.45
N GLU A 94 -27.42 -9.46 2.68
CA GLU A 94 -28.32 -8.93 3.72
C GLU A 94 -27.55 -8.55 5.00
N PRO A 95 -27.56 -7.27 5.44
CA PRO A 95 -26.83 -6.80 6.61
C PRO A 95 -27.32 -7.33 7.98
N ARG A 96 -28.22 -8.32 8.04
CA ARG A 96 -28.94 -8.68 9.28
C ARG A 96 -29.18 -10.16 9.55
N LYS A 97 -28.54 -11.12 8.86
CA LYS A 97 -28.73 -12.54 9.18
C LYS A 97 -27.45 -13.20 9.68
N ILE A 98 -27.48 -13.58 10.96
CA ILE A 98 -26.47 -14.37 11.65
C ILE A 98 -26.18 -15.65 10.85
N PHE A 99 -24.90 -15.84 10.50
CA PHE A 99 -24.43 -16.96 9.70
C PHE A 99 -24.61 -18.32 10.41
N LYS A 100 -25.56 -19.14 9.93
CA LYS A 100 -25.58 -20.60 10.21
C LYS A 100 -25.07 -21.40 9.00
N ILE A 101 -23.76 -21.37 8.80
CA ILE A 101 -23.03 -22.24 7.86
C ILE A 101 -22.68 -23.57 8.58
N GLY A 102 -22.87 -24.74 7.96
CA GLY A 102 -22.47 -26.05 8.50
C GLY A 102 -21.15 -26.52 7.89
N ASN A 103 -20.23 -27.06 8.71
CA ASN A 103 -18.91 -27.69 8.44
C ASN A 103 -17.89 -27.00 7.49
N ILE A 104 -18.29 -26.05 6.66
CA ILE A 104 -17.48 -25.22 5.73
C ILE A 104 -17.12 -23.85 6.35
N LYS A 105 -17.57 -23.60 7.60
CA LYS A 105 -17.36 -22.35 8.33
C LYS A 105 -15.89 -21.95 8.47
N SER A 106 -15.00 -22.85 8.87
CA SER A 106 -13.60 -22.49 9.18
C SER A 106 -12.84 -22.00 7.94
N ILE A 107 -13.00 -22.67 6.80
CA ILE A 107 -12.26 -22.38 5.57
C ILE A 107 -12.62 -21.01 5.00
N GLY A 108 -13.91 -20.69 4.90
CA GLY A 108 -14.35 -19.38 4.40
C GLY A 108 -13.86 -18.21 5.28
N HIS A 109 -13.90 -18.38 6.61
CA HIS A 109 -13.32 -17.40 7.53
C HIS A 109 -11.81 -17.27 7.35
N PHE A 110 -11.13 -18.37 7.10
CA PHE A 110 -9.68 -18.38 6.93
C PHE A 110 -9.26 -17.75 5.60
N ILE A 111 -10.00 -17.99 4.51
CA ILE A 111 -9.84 -17.28 3.23
C ILE A 111 -10.02 -15.78 3.44
N PHE A 112 -11.14 -15.39 4.07
CA PHE A 112 -11.43 -13.97 4.33
C PHE A 112 -10.35 -13.33 5.22
N TYR A 113 -9.93 -14.02 6.28
CA TYR A 113 -8.84 -13.58 7.15
C TYR A 113 -7.53 -13.39 6.39
N THR A 114 -7.20 -14.31 5.49
CA THR A 114 -5.99 -14.22 4.65
C THR A 114 -6.08 -13.03 3.70
N LEU A 115 -7.23 -12.82 3.05
CA LEU A 115 -7.47 -11.66 2.18
C LEU A 115 -7.41 -10.34 2.95
N MET A 116 -7.99 -10.30 4.15
CA MET A 116 -7.91 -9.18 5.07
C MET A 116 -6.47 -8.87 5.46
N LEU A 117 -5.70 -9.88 5.85
CA LEU A 117 -4.28 -9.75 6.22
C LEU A 117 -3.45 -9.18 5.07
N ILE A 118 -3.65 -9.69 3.85
CA ILE A 118 -3.00 -9.14 2.65
C ILE A 118 -3.45 -7.69 2.42
N GLY A 119 -4.74 -7.40 2.60
CA GLY A 119 -5.31 -6.09 2.28
C GLY A 119 -4.86 -4.99 3.25
N THR A 120 -4.75 -5.32 4.54
CA THR A 120 -4.33 -4.36 5.58
C THR A 120 -2.84 -4.07 5.52
N GLU A 121 -2.03 -5.07 5.18
CA GLU A 121 -0.57 -4.99 5.22
C GLU A 121 0.03 -4.67 3.84
N PHE A 122 -0.58 -5.14 2.76
CA PHE A 122 -0.08 -5.00 1.38
C PHE A 122 -1.21 -4.56 0.40
N PRO A 123 -1.91 -3.45 0.67
CA PRO A 123 -3.11 -3.05 -0.07
C PRO A 123 -2.92 -3.02 -1.60
N PHE A 124 -1.83 -2.44 -2.10
CA PHE A 124 -1.60 -2.30 -3.55
C PHE A 124 -1.37 -3.62 -4.30
N ILE A 125 -1.13 -4.73 -3.61
CA ILE A 125 -1.08 -6.06 -4.25
C ILE A 125 -2.43 -6.40 -4.89
N PHE A 126 -3.56 -5.99 -4.29
CA PHE A 126 -4.87 -6.17 -4.93
C PHE A 126 -5.01 -5.38 -6.22
N SER A 127 -4.47 -4.16 -6.26
CA SER A 127 -4.50 -3.31 -7.45
C SER A 127 -3.62 -3.88 -8.56
N GLU A 128 -2.41 -4.33 -8.23
CA GLU A 128 -1.51 -4.98 -9.18
C GLU A 128 -2.10 -6.31 -9.71
N PHE A 129 -2.65 -7.13 -8.81
CA PHE A 129 -3.32 -8.38 -9.16
C PHE A 129 -4.52 -8.14 -10.10
N ALA A 130 -5.41 -7.21 -9.75
CA ALA A 130 -6.58 -6.89 -10.58
C ALA A 130 -6.20 -6.28 -11.94
N TYR A 131 -5.08 -5.55 -12.02
CA TYR A 131 -4.56 -5.02 -13.28
C TYR A 131 -4.01 -6.11 -14.20
N LYS A 132 -3.29 -7.08 -13.64
CA LYS A 132 -2.72 -8.22 -14.39
C LYS A 132 -3.74 -9.31 -14.71
N ALA A 133 -4.85 -9.36 -13.96
CA ALA A 133 -5.93 -10.32 -14.19
C ALA A 133 -6.75 -10.00 -15.45
N GLY A 134 -7.32 -11.03 -16.07
CA GLY A 134 -8.28 -10.85 -17.17
C GLY A 134 -9.52 -10.06 -16.73
N LYS A 135 -10.19 -9.37 -17.68
CA LYS A 135 -11.30 -8.44 -17.43
C LYS A 135 -12.37 -8.98 -16.46
N LYS A 136 -12.79 -10.24 -16.62
CA LYS A 136 -13.81 -10.90 -15.77
C LYS A 136 -13.36 -11.04 -14.31
N LEU A 137 -12.13 -11.55 -14.10
CA LEU A 137 -11.57 -11.73 -12.76
C LEU A 137 -11.31 -10.37 -12.10
N SER A 138 -10.75 -9.41 -12.84
CA SER A 138 -10.53 -8.04 -12.38
C SER A 138 -11.81 -7.39 -11.83
N SER A 139 -12.92 -7.48 -12.56
CA SER A 139 -14.22 -6.96 -12.10
C SER A 139 -14.71 -7.67 -10.84
N SER A 140 -14.58 -9.00 -10.78
CA SER A 140 -15.03 -9.80 -9.64
C SER A 140 -14.25 -9.46 -8.36
N VAL A 141 -12.93 -9.32 -8.48
CA VAL A 141 -12.03 -8.90 -7.38
C VAL A 141 -12.42 -7.52 -6.87
N LYS A 142 -12.57 -6.54 -7.77
CA LYS A 142 -12.95 -5.17 -7.39
C LYS A 142 -14.31 -5.11 -6.69
N MET A 143 -15.30 -5.84 -7.20
CA MET A 143 -16.63 -5.93 -6.56
C MET A 143 -16.54 -6.51 -5.15
N PHE A 144 -15.83 -7.63 -4.98
CA PHE A 144 -15.65 -8.26 -3.67
C PHE A 144 -14.92 -7.34 -2.70
N CYS A 145 -13.80 -6.76 -3.12
CA CYS A 145 -13.01 -5.85 -2.30
C CYS A 145 -13.81 -4.62 -1.88
N ASN A 146 -14.54 -3.98 -2.80
CA ASN A 146 -15.39 -2.82 -2.48
C ASN A 146 -16.48 -3.15 -1.46
N ALA A 147 -17.05 -4.36 -1.54
CA ALA A 147 -18.12 -4.79 -0.63
C ALA A 147 -17.61 -5.16 0.77
N TYR A 148 -16.42 -5.78 0.88
CA TYR A 148 -16.00 -6.42 2.13
C TYR A 148 -14.63 -5.99 2.67
N LEU A 149 -13.69 -5.57 1.82
CA LEU A 149 -12.29 -5.33 2.23
C LEU A 149 -11.94 -3.84 2.30
N CYS A 150 -12.44 -3.00 1.40
CA CYS A 150 -12.05 -1.60 1.30
C CYS A 150 -12.27 -0.83 2.62
N LEU A 151 -13.47 -0.90 3.21
CA LEU A 151 -13.76 -0.20 4.46
C LEU A 151 -12.87 -0.68 5.63
N PRO A 152 -12.73 -1.99 5.91
CA PRO A 152 -11.78 -2.48 6.90
C PRO A 152 -10.32 -2.07 6.65
N ILE A 153 -9.86 -2.11 5.39
CA ILE A 153 -8.50 -1.68 5.03
C ILE A 153 -8.30 -0.20 5.34
N ILE A 154 -9.27 0.64 4.97
CA ILE A 154 -9.24 2.08 5.22
C ILE A 154 -9.20 2.36 6.73
N ASN A 155 -10.07 1.72 7.51
CA ASN A 155 -10.07 1.84 8.97
C ASN A 155 -8.73 1.39 9.57
N HIS A 156 -8.13 0.32 9.05
CA HIS A 156 -6.81 -0.11 9.48
C HIS A 156 -5.72 0.94 9.22
N GLN A 157 -5.75 1.63 8.07
CA GLN A 157 -4.82 2.73 7.80
C GLN A 157 -5.00 3.88 8.80
N PHE A 158 -6.25 4.24 9.09
CA PHE A 158 -6.62 5.25 10.09
C PHE A 158 -6.12 4.91 11.49
N ASP A 159 -6.49 3.75 12.01
CA ASP A 159 -6.16 3.34 13.37
C ASP A 159 -4.64 3.15 13.54
N SER A 160 -3.96 2.70 12.49
CA SER A 160 -2.49 2.56 12.51
C SER A 160 -1.79 3.91 12.56
N CYS A 161 -2.27 4.93 11.84
CA CYS A 161 -1.72 6.28 11.90
C CYS A 161 -1.94 6.91 13.29
N LEU A 162 -3.17 6.83 13.83
CA LEU A 162 -3.46 7.34 15.17
C LEU A 162 -2.57 6.68 16.24
N ARG A 163 -2.40 5.35 16.16
CA ARG A 163 -1.59 4.61 17.12
C ARG A 163 -0.11 5.03 17.10
N ILE A 164 0.47 5.22 15.92
CA ILE A 164 1.91 5.51 15.81
C ILE A 164 2.25 6.97 16.10
N PHE A 165 1.38 7.90 15.71
CA PHE A 165 1.64 9.34 15.86
C PHE A 165 0.96 9.95 17.09
N LYS A 166 0.36 9.14 17.98
CA LYS A 166 -0.36 9.61 19.18
C LYS A 166 0.48 10.52 20.07
N ASP A 167 1.72 10.11 20.31
CA ASP A 167 2.64 10.75 21.26
C ASP A 167 3.82 11.41 20.54
N ASP A 168 3.69 11.66 19.23
CA ASP A 168 4.74 12.34 18.46
C ASP A 168 4.69 13.85 18.71
N PRO A 169 5.79 14.49 19.13
CA PRO A 169 5.79 15.91 19.49
C PRO A 169 5.72 16.85 18.28
N ASN A 170 6.06 16.36 17.08
CA ASN A 170 6.24 17.21 15.91
C ASN A 170 5.13 17.03 14.87
N ILE A 171 4.32 15.97 14.96
CA ILE A 171 3.23 15.71 14.03
C ILE A 171 1.94 15.34 14.77
N ASN A 172 0.85 16.01 14.42
CA ASN A 172 -0.48 15.75 14.92
C ASN A 172 -1.37 15.19 13.80
N ILE A 173 -2.06 14.08 14.08
CA ILE A 173 -2.91 13.36 13.14
C ILE A 173 -4.36 13.38 13.63
N SER A 174 -5.26 13.94 12.82
CA SER A 174 -6.70 13.98 13.09
C SER A 174 -7.48 13.28 11.98
N ILE A 175 -8.47 12.46 12.33
CA ILE A 175 -9.23 11.65 11.38
C ILE A 175 -10.65 12.18 11.19
N GLN A 176 -11.03 12.36 9.94
CA GLN A 176 -12.37 12.75 9.50
C GLN A 176 -13.04 11.57 8.79
N ARG A 177 -13.72 10.71 9.57
CA ARG A 177 -14.36 9.49 9.03
C ARG A 177 -15.48 9.80 8.02
N ALA A 178 -16.20 10.91 8.18
CA ALA A 178 -17.29 11.28 7.28
C ALA A 178 -16.82 11.56 5.84
N SER A 179 -15.68 12.21 5.68
CA SER A 179 -15.05 12.56 4.40
C SER A 179 -13.96 11.57 3.96
N ASN A 180 -13.73 10.52 4.75
CA ASN A 180 -12.66 9.55 4.56
C ASN A 180 -11.27 10.19 4.42
N SER A 181 -10.98 11.17 5.27
CA SER A 181 -9.75 11.96 5.22
C SER A 181 -9.01 12.01 6.55
N ILE A 182 -7.72 12.31 6.47
CA ILE A 182 -6.83 12.58 7.60
C ILE A 182 -6.29 14.00 7.43
N ILE A 183 -6.29 14.78 8.50
CA ILE A 183 -5.48 15.99 8.60
C ILE A 183 -4.15 15.60 9.27
N ALA A 184 -3.04 15.88 8.60
CA ALA A 184 -1.71 15.78 9.16
C ALA A 184 -1.14 17.18 9.33
N LYS A 185 -0.80 17.55 10.56
CA LYS A 185 -0.18 18.83 10.92
C LYS A 185 1.22 18.60 11.42
N TYR A 186 2.19 19.29 10.87
CA TYR A 186 3.58 19.25 11.32
C TYR A 186 3.95 20.60 11.93
N GLU A 187 4.42 20.60 13.19
CA GLU A 187 4.55 21.81 14.02
C GLU A 187 5.99 22.11 14.44
N ASN A 188 6.99 21.44 13.85
CA ASN A 188 8.40 21.70 14.12
C ASN A 188 9.00 22.61 13.03
N GLY A 189 9.23 23.88 13.32
CA GLY A 189 9.76 24.85 12.36
C GLY A 189 8.68 25.48 11.48
N ASP A 190 8.55 25.03 10.22
CA ASP A 190 7.48 25.51 9.34
C ASP A 190 6.19 24.71 9.59
N GLU A 191 5.13 25.39 10.02
CA GLU A 191 3.81 24.78 10.20
C GLU A 191 3.26 24.31 8.84
N ILE A 192 3.08 22.99 8.69
CA ILE A 192 2.58 22.38 7.46
C ILE A 192 1.32 21.57 7.75
N ASP A 193 0.19 22.04 7.20
CA ASP A 193 -1.13 21.43 7.35
C ASP A 193 -1.60 20.78 6.04
N LEU A 194 -1.66 19.45 6.01
CA LEU A 194 -2.09 18.64 4.86
C LEU A 194 -3.37 17.88 5.11
N THR A 195 -4.21 17.76 4.08
CA THR A 195 -5.39 16.90 4.07
C THR A 195 -5.16 15.72 3.13
N ILE A 196 -5.27 14.50 3.66
CA ILE A 196 -5.02 13.24 2.96
C ILE A 196 -6.36 12.54 2.79
N ASN A 197 -6.83 12.41 1.55
CA ASN A 197 -8.08 11.73 1.23
C ASN A 197 -7.79 10.28 0.85
N ILE A 198 -8.43 9.34 1.54
CA ILE A 198 -8.42 7.94 1.14
C ILE A 198 -9.71 7.69 0.33
N PRO A 199 -9.62 7.24 -0.93
CA PRO A 199 -10.83 6.95 -1.70
C PRO A 199 -11.56 5.73 -1.13
N LYS A 200 -12.89 5.70 -1.25
CA LYS A 200 -13.71 4.56 -0.78
C LYS A 200 -13.38 3.24 -1.50
N THR A 201 -12.77 3.34 -2.68
CA THR A 201 -12.30 2.24 -3.53
C THR A 201 -10.82 1.89 -3.28
N PHE A 202 -10.17 2.46 -2.27
CA PHE A 202 -8.81 2.08 -1.88
C PHE A 202 -8.77 0.57 -1.59
N PRO A 203 -7.85 -0.21 -2.20
CA PRO A 203 -6.59 0.24 -2.81
C PRO A 203 -6.58 0.49 -4.33
N PHE A 204 -7.70 0.31 -5.04
CA PHE A 204 -7.74 0.41 -6.50
C PHE A 204 -7.61 1.84 -7.03
N GLU A 205 -7.97 2.81 -6.21
CA GLU A 205 -7.65 4.23 -6.43
C GLU A 205 -6.62 4.66 -5.38
N PRO A 206 -5.56 5.40 -5.77
CA PRO A 206 -4.53 5.83 -4.84
C PRO A 206 -5.06 6.89 -3.87
N ILE A 207 -4.48 6.92 -2.67
CA ILE A 207 -4.64 8.00 -1.70
C ILE A 207 -4.20 9.31 -2.34
N LYS A 208 -4.93 10.41 -2.11
CA LYS A 208 -4.62 11.74 -2.65
C LYS A 208 -4.29 12.71 -1.53
N VAL A 209 -3.25 13.52 -1.73
CA VAL A 209 -2.81 14.55 -0.77
C VAL A 209 -3.18 15.93 -1.29
N PHE A 210 -3.75 16.75 -0.42
CA PHE A 210 -4.23 18.10 -0.70
C PHE A 210 -3.73 19.08 0.37
N PRO A 211 -3.61 20.38 0.05
CA PRO A 211 -3.45 21.40 1.07
C PRO A 211 -4.75 21.53 1.89
N SER A 212 -4.62 21.86 3.18
CA SER A 212 -5.81 22.04 4.05
C SER A 212 -6.63 23.29 3.72
N ASN A 213 -6.04 24.28 3.05
CA ASN A 213 -6.72 25.50 2.61
C ASN A 213 -6.45 25.76 1.12
N GLN A 214 -7.48 26.12 0.36
CA GLN A 214 -7.37 26.43 -1.07
C GLN A 214 -6.40 27.58 -1.38
N LYS A 215 -6.26 28.56 -0.48
CA LYS A 215 -5.27 29.65 -0.68
C LYS A 215 -3.84 29.12 -0.69
N ALA A 216 -3.59 27.98 -0.06
CA ALA A 216 -2.26 27.39 0.07
C ALA A 216 -1.74 26.69 -1.20
N TYR A 217 -2.60 26.47 -2.21
CA TYR A 217 -2.16 25.98 -3.54
C TYR A 217 -1.16 26.92 -4.23
N ARG A 218 -1.12 28.20 -3.85
CA ARG A 218 -0.16 29.18 -4.39
C ARG A 218 1.23 29.06 -3.75
N CYS A 219 1.36 28.33 -2.64
CA CYS A 219 2.64 28.13 -1.96
C CYS A 219 3.43 27.01 -2.65
N LYS A 220 4.44 27.38 -3.46
CA LYS A 220 5.31 26.41 -4.16
C LYS A 220 5.96 25.41 -3.22
N ARG A 221 6.36 25.86 -2.03
CA ARG A 221 6.99 25.02 -1.01
C ARG A 221 6.01 23.95 -0.51
N LEU A 222 4.81 24.35 -0.10
CA LEU A 222 3.76 23.42 0.34
C LEU A 222 3.40 22.42 -0.76
N MET A 223 3.29 22.86 -2.01
CA MET A 223 3.03 21.97 -3.14
C MET A 223 4.17 20.95 -3.33
N SER A 224 5.43 21.35 -3.10
CA SER A 224 6.54 20.41 -3.08
C SER A 224 6.40 19.38 -1.97
N ASP A 225 6.01 19.79 -0.77
CA ASP A 225 5.82 18.89 0.38
C ASP A 225 4.63 17.94 0.18
N ILE A 226 3.54 18.40 -0.44
CA ILE A 226 2.40 17.59 -0.88
C ILE A 226 2.84 16.51 -1.86
N ASN A 227 3.57 16.91 -2.91
CA ASN A 227 4.06 15.99 -3.93
C ASN A 227 5.01 14.95 -3.32
N GLN A 228 5.86 15.36 -2.38
CA GLN A 228 6.78 14.45 -1.68
C GLN A 228 6.00 13.41 -0.87
N LEU A 229 5.00 13.82 -0.08
CA LEU A 229 4.15 12.88 0.67
C LEU A 229 3.40 11.92 -0.27
N GLN A 230 2.83 12.44 -1.36
CA GLN A 230 2.15 11.64 -2.38
C GLN A 230 3.08 10.56 -2.97
N ILE A 231 4.33 10.93 -3.30
CA ILE A 231 5.35 10.01 -3.82
C ILE A 231 5.72 8.96 -2.77
N PHE A 232 5.93 9.35 -1.51
CA PHE A 232 6.27 8.39 -0.46
C PHE A 232 5.14 7.38 -0.21
N ILE A 233 3.87 7.81 -0.18
CA ILE A 233 2.74 6.88 -0.03
C ILE A 233 2.71 5.86 -1.17
N ILE A 234 2.88 6.32 -2.42
CA ILE A 234 2.89 5.43 -3.59
C ILE A 234 4.08 4.47 -3.53
N SER A 235 5.28 4.97 -3.19
CA SER A 235 6.50 4.14 -3.17
C SER A 235 6.50 3.08 -2.06
N GLN A 236 5.74 3.31 -0.98
CA GLN A 236 5.51 2.36 0.10
C GLN A 236 4.29 1.45 -0.13
N GLY A 237 3.85 1.29 -1.38
CA GLY A 237 2.76 0.35 -1.72
C GLY A 237 1.40 0.76 -1.18
N GLY A 238 1.19 2.07 -0.98
CA GLY A 238 -0.07 2.64 -0.52
C GLY A 238 -0.26 2.65 0.99
N LEU A 239 0.73 2.20 1.77
CA LEU A 239 0.68 2.27 3.23
C LEU A 239 0.87 3.72 3.68
N LEU A 240 -0.20 4.30 4.22
CA LEU A 240 -0.23 5.71 4.61
C LEU A 240 0.77 6.00 5.73
N ILE A 241 0.88 5.06 6.66
CA ILE A 241 1.76 5.18 7.82
C ILE A 241 3.23 5.27 7.45
N ASP A 242 3.68 4.50 6.47
CA ASP A 242 5.07 4.51 6.03
C ASP A 242 5.36 5.77 5.20
N GLY A 243 4.38 6.21 4.40
CA GLY A 243 4.45 7.49 3.69
C GLY A 243 4.60 8.68 4.66
N LEU A 244 3.78 8.74 5.71
CA LEU A 244 3.84 9.80 6.74
C LEU A 244 5.15 9.77 7.53
N LYS A 245 5.66 8.60 7.91
CA LYS A 245 6.96 8.48 8.60
C LYS A 245 8.10 9.03 7.75
N LEU A 246 8.13 8.69 6.47
CA LEU A 246 9.15 9.18 5.54
C LEU A 246 9.03 10.68 5.32
N TRP A 247 7.80 11.18 5.18
CA TRP A 247 7.54 12.60 5.04
C TRP A 247 8.01 13.39 6.27
N LYS A 248 7.65 12.96 7.48
CA LYS A 248 8.14 13.55 8.74
C LYS A 248 9.67 13.53 8.79
N LYS A 249 10.29 12.37 8.58
CA LYS A 249 11.76 12.24 8.61
C LYS A 249 12.44 13.15 7.58
N ASN A 250 11.83 13.32 6.42
CA ASN A 250 12.31 14.21 5.37
C ASN A 250 12.25 15.69 5.78
N LEU A 251 11.17 16.11 6.45
CA LEU A 251 11.05 17.45 7.02
C LEU A 251 12.05 17.66 8.16
N ASP A 252 12.15 16.72 9.11
CA ASP A 252 13.11 16.78 10.21
C ASP A 252 14.54 16.95 9.68
N LYS A 253 14.95 16.16 8.68
CA LYS A 253 16.29 16.27 8.08
C LYS A 253 16.52 17.60 7.36
N ARG A 254 15.46 18.19 6.78
CA ARG A 254 15.54 19.52 6.18
C ARG A 254 15.80 20.58 7.26
N LEU A 255 15.17 20.47 8.42
CA LEU A 255 15.38 21.36 9.57
C LEU A 255 16.77 21.21 10.20
N GLU A 256 17.32 19.99 10.20
CA GLU A 256 18.72 19.73 10.57
C GLU A 256 19.74 20.37 9.60
N GLY A 257 19.29 21.07 8.55
CA GLY A 257 20.14 21.77 7.60
C GLY A 257 20.60 20.93 6.40
N VAL A 258 20.07 19.70 6.24
CA VAL A 258 20.40 18.89 5.06
C VAL A 258 19.67 19.47 3.84
N ALA A 259 20.46 20.00 2.90
CA ALA A 259 19.93 20.54 1.65
C ALA A 259 19.19 19.47 0.83
N PRO A 260 17.99 19.77 0.28
CA PRO A 260 17.25 18.83 -0.55
C PRO A 260 17.97 18.58 -1.88
N CYS A 261 17.74 17.40 -2.45
CA CYS A 261 18.21 17.05 -3.78
C CYS A 261 17.60 17.99 -4.83
N VAL A 262 18.42 18.54 -5.71
CA VAL A 262 17.95 19.49 -6.73
C VAL A 262 17.13 18.87 -7.87
N ILE A 263 17.11 17.54 -7.96
CA ILE A 263 16.36 16.82 -9.00
C ILE A 263 14.96 16.46 -8.52
N CYS A 264 14.85 15.89 -7.31
CA CYS A 264 13.57 15.43 -6.76
C CYS A 264 12.99 16.35 -5.67
N TYR A 265 13.72 17.41 -5.29
CA TYR A 265 13.35 18.37 -4.24
C TYR A 265 13.15 17.77 -2.83
N SER A 266 13.59 16.52 -2.62
CA SER A 266 13.48 15.77 -1.37
C SER A 266 14.85 15.60 -0.71
N VAL A 267 14.90 15.55 0.61
CA VAL A 267 16.11 15.19 1.38
C VAL A 267 16.30 13.67 1.39
N LEU A 268 15.23 12.90 1.49
CA LEU A 268 15.29 11.44 1.40
C LEU A 268 14.99 10.98 -0.02
N GLN A 269 15.83 10.09 -0.56
CA GLN A 269 15.50 9.39 -1.81
C GLN A 269 14.34 8.41 -1.57
N THR A 270 13.45 8.28 -2.55
CA THR A 270 12.14 7.61 -2.42
C THR A 270 12.17 6.10 -2.13
N GLU A 271 13.24 5.41 -2.51
CA GLU A 271 13.37 3.95 -2.53
C GLU A 271 14.35 3.43 -1.47
N ASP A 272 15.54 4.03 -1.37
CA ASP A 272 16.62 3.64 -0.47
C ASP A 272 16.78 4.57 0.75
N PHE A 273 16.05 5.68 0.78
CA PHE A 273 16.07 6.68 1.85
C PHE A 273 17.46 7.29 2.09
N SER A 274 18.33 7.27 1.08
CA SER A 274 19.65 7.89 1.11
C SER A 274 19.56 9.42 1.11
N LEU A 275 20.62 10.06 1.62
CA LEU A 275 20.80 11.52 1.61
C LEU A 275 21.48 11.98 0.31
N PRO A 276 21.29 13.24 -0.11
CA PRO A 276 21.90 13.77 -1.32
C PRO A 276 23.37 14.11 -1.04
N LEU A 277 24.25 13.11 -1.16
CA LEU A 277 25.67 13.24 -0.85
C LEU A 277 26.51 13.72 -2.04
N LEU A 278 25.99 13.68 -3.27
CA LEU A 278 26.72 14.16 -4.44
C LEU A 278 26.57 15.67 -4.54
N GLU A 279 27.69 16.39 -4.47
CA GLU A 279 27.74 17.84 -4.55
C GLU A 279 28.41 18.30 -5.85
N CYS A 280 27.80 19.28 -6.53
CA CYS A 280 28.39 19.88 -7.73
C CYS A 280 29.58 20.76 -7.33
N SER A 281 30.75 20.53 -7.93
CA SER A 281 31.97 21.32 -7.65
C SER A 281 31.88 22.80 -8.02
N VAL A 282 30.94 23.18 -8.89
CA VAL A 282 30.78 24.57 -9.37
C VAL A 282 29.72 25.33 -8.59
N CYS A 283 28.54 24.73 -8.39
CA CYS A 283 27.39 25.42 -7.79
C CYS A 283 27.02 24.93 -6.39
N HIS A 284 27.77 23.96 -5.84
CA HIS A 284 27.58 23.37 -4.50
C HIS A 284 26.19 22.78 -4.22
N LYS A 285 25.36 22.62 -5.26
CA LYS A 285 24.05 21.97 -5.18
C LYS A 285 24.20 20.46 -5.01
N ARG A 286 23.33 19.88 -4.19
CA ARG A 286 23.36 18.46 -3.82
C ARG A 286 22.32 17.63 -4.55
N CYS A 287 22.62 16.36 -4.83
CA CYS A 287 21.69 15.40 -5.41
C CYS A 287 21.90 13.97 -4.89
N HIS A 288 20.85 13.16 -4.97
CA HIS A 288 20.96 11.71 -4.71
C HIS A 288 21.62 11.03 -5.90
N LYS A 289 22.50 10.05 -5.63
CA LYS A 289 23.12 9.23 -6.68
C LYS A 289 22.08 8.57 -7.60
N PRO A 290 21.01 7.92 -7.09
CA PRO A 290 19.96 7.37 -7.95
C PRO A 290 19.24 8.42 -8.80
N CYS A 291 18.97 9.61 -8.25
CA CYS A 291 18.33 10.69 -8.99
C CYS A 291 19.19 11.18 -10.16
N LEU A 292 20.50 11.33 -9.94
CA LEU A 292 21.44 11.76 -10.99
C LEU A 292 21.53 10.71 -12.10
N VAL A 293 21.67 9.43 -11.74
CA VAL A 293 21.72 8.32 -12.70
C VAL A 293 20.44 8.26 -13.54
N ASN A 294 19.28 8.27 -12.89
CA ASN A 294 17.99 8.22 -13.59
C ASN A 294 17.75 9.47 -14.44
N TYR A 295 18.18 10.65 -13.99
CA TYR A 295 18.06 11.89 -14.76
C TYR A 295 18.81 11.80 -16.09
N PHE A 296 20.07 11.36 -16.07
CA PHE A 296 20.85 11.19 -17.30
C PHE A 296 20.35 10.02 -18.17
N PHE A 297 19.89 8.94 -17.56
CA PHE A 297 19.32 7.82 -18.30
C PHE A 297 18.03 8.23 -19.04
N ASN A 298 17.12 8.93 -18.36
CA ASN A 298 15.90 9.46 -18.96
C ASN A 298 16.20 10.50 -20.04
N PHE A 299 17.22 11.34 -19.85
CA PHE A 299 17.66 12.29 -20.87
C PHE A 299 18.15 11.57 -22.14
N ARG A 300 18.94 10.50 -21.99
CA ARG A 300 19.40 9.67 -23.12
C ARG A 300 18.25 8.96 -23.83
N ILE A 301 17.30 8.37 -23.08
CA ILE A 301 16.12 7.73 -23.68
C ILE A 301 15.27 8.75 -24.44
N ASN A 302 15.02 9.93 -23.87
CA ASN A 302 14.27 10.97 -24.57
C ASN A 302 14.98 11.42 -25.85
N GLY A 303 16.31 11.51 -25.83
CA GLY A 303 17.12 11.75 -27.02
C GLY A 303 16.98 10.64 -28.08
N LEU A 304 17.03 9.37 -27.67
CA LEU A 304 16.83 8.22 -28.55
C LEU A 304 15.41 8.15 -29.10
N VAL A 305 14.39 8.40 -28.28
CA VAL A 305 12.99 8.47 -28.72
C VAL A 305 12.81 9.60 -29.74
N GLN A 306 13.46 10.76 -29.53
CA GLN A 306 13.42 11.85 -30.49
C GLN A 306 14.14 11.49 -31.80
N GLN A 307 15.29 10.81 -31.72
CA GLN A 307 15.99 10.31 -32.91
C GLN A 307 15.13 9.30 -33.67
N VAL A 308 14.55 8.30 -32.99
CA VAL A 308 13.65 7.30 -33.61
C VAL A 308 12.43 7.98 -34.24
N LYS A 309 11.83 8.99 -33.60
CA LYS A 309 10.74 9.77 -34.20
C LYS A 309 11.18 10.54 -35.45
N ASN A 310 12.38 11.11 -35.44
CA ASN A 310 12.93 11.81 -36.60
C ASN A 310 13.23 10.83 -37.76
N TYR A 311 13.65 9.60 -37.46
CA TYR A 311 13.87 8.55 -38.45
C TYR A 311 12.57 7.87 -38.93
N ALA A 312 11.54 7.77 -38.09
CA ALA A 312 10.25 7.19 -38.47
C ALA A 312 9.56 7.98 -39.60
N HIS A 313 9.64 9.32 -39.55
CA HIS A 313 9.20 10.17 -40.66
C HIS A 313 9.96 9.92 -41.97
N PHE A 314 11.22 9.51 -41.89
CA PHE A 314 12.04 9.17 -43.06
C PHE A 314 11.66 7.81 -43.66
N VAL A 315 11.30 6.83 -42.83
CA VAL A 315 10.86 5.49 -43.29
C VAL A 315 9.49 5.57 -43.99
N ASP A 316 8.56 6.36 -43.45
CA ASP A 316 7.24 6.55 -44.08
C ASP A 316 7.34 7.27 -45.45
N GLN A 317 8.29 8.19 -45.63
CA GLN A 317 8.53 8.85 -46.93
C GLN A 317 9.22 7.94 -47.95
N ILE A 318 10.05 7.00 -47.51
CA ILE A 318 10.71 6.02 -48.40
C ILE A 318 9.69 4.98 -48.89
N PHE A 319 8.75 4.54 -48.06
CA PHE A 319 7.71 3.59 -48.47
C PHE A 319 6.65 4.18 -49.41
N ILE A 320 6.42 5.51 -49.38
CA ILE A 320 5.50 6.17 -50.31
C ILE A 320 6.12 6.36 -51.71
N ASN A 321 7.46 6.42 -51.81
CA ASN A 321 8.16 6.64 -53.09
C ASN A 321 8.62 5.35 -53.80
N VAL A 322 8.30 4.17 -53.26
CA VAL A 322 8.70 2.86 -53.83
C VAL A 322 7.50 2.02 -54.30
N ASN A 323 6.28 2.57 -54.32
CA ASN A 323 5.10 1.93 -54.90
C ASN A 323 4.63 2.61 -56.19
#